data_AF-A0A7S1LU31-F1
#
_entry.id   AF-A0A7S1LU31-F1
#
_cell.length_a   1.000
_cell.length_b   1.000
_cell.length_c   1.000
_cell.angle_alpha   90.00
_cell.angle_beta   90.00
_cell.angle_gamma   90.00
#
_symmetry.space_group_name_H-M   'P 1'
#
loop_
_entity.id
_entity.type
_entity.pdbx_description
1 polymer ?
#
loop_
_entity_poly.entity_id
_entity_poly.type
_entity_poly.pdbx_seq_one_letter_code
_entity_poly.pdbx_strand_id
1 'polypeptide(L)'
;AENSEYRRLEVSVGLPGSFALQLNVPLTGAYPAEKHPDVLVTAGPNAVFVSELERDVRRAVSELPLGQPVLVELVMQAQALAEEAKAAIEAEEAAVAAAAEQRKQAHAEAHASALEESDDPRYLKDHNIFRGEAINDRKSKFVAHVAVVHDLDRIRTVLAVLRQQPR
;
A
#
# COMPACT_ATOMS: atom_id res chain seq x y z
N ALA A 1 41.55 38.88 -8.41
CA ALA A 1 40.82 38.25 -7.28
C ALA A 1 39.72 37.41 -7.91
N GLU A 2 40.06 36.17 -8.27
CA GLU A 2 39.19 35.27 -9.02
C GLU A 2 38.22 34.56 -8.08
N ASN A 3 36.98 34.38 -8.55
CA ASN A 3 35.88 33.64 -7.91
C ASN A 3 36.30 32.23 -7.48
N SER A 4 36.86 32.08 -6.29
CA SER A 4 37.06 30.78 -5.62
C SER A 4 35.81 30.35 -4.84
N GLU A 5 34.62 30.72 -5.34
CA GLU A 5 33.35 30.27 -4.79
C GLU A 5 33.13 28.79 -5.13
N TYR A 6 33.35 27.95 -4.12
CA TYR A 6 32.66 26.68 -3.91
C TYR A 6 32.72 25.64 -5.04
N ARG A 7 33.90 25.06 -5.29
CA ARG A 7 33.93 23.73 -5.90
C ARG A 7 33.40 22.71 -4.89
N ARG A 8 32.24 22.12 -5.19
CA ARG A 8 31.64 21.01 -4.43
C ARG A 8 31.53 19.80 -5.36
N LEU A 9 31.75 18.63 -4.81
CA LEU A 9 31.44 17.37 -5.47
C LEU A 9 30.06 16.92 -5.00
N GLU A 10 29.16 16.75 -5.95
CA GLU A 10 27.84 16.19 -5.72
C GLU A 10 27.87 14.71 -6.11
N VAL A 11 27.53 13.84 -5.17
CA VAL A 11 27.46 12.39 -5.38
C VAL A 11 26.06 11.92 -5.04
N SER A 12 25.37 11.33 -6.01
CA SER A 12 24.08 10.70 -5.81
C SER A 12 24.25 9.19 -5.71
N VAL A 13 23.69 8.60 -4.65
CA VAL A 13 23.76 7.16 -4.37
C VAL A 13 22.34 6.62 -4.23
N GLY A 14 22.03 5.57 -4.98
CA GLY A 14 20.79 4.80 -4.79
C GLY A 14 20.87 3.95 -3.53
N LEU A 15 19.83 4.02 -2.70
CA LEU A 15 19.69 3.24 -1.48
C LEU A 15 18.53 2.22 -1.62
N PRO A 16 18.50 1.18 -0.78
CA PRO A 16 17.34 0.28 -0.67
C PRO A 16 16.02 1.02 -0.47
N GLY A 17 14.89 0.39 -0.74
CA GLY A 17 13.57 1.01 -0.52
C GLY A 17 13.23 2.18 -1.45
N SER A 18 13.90 2.29 -2.60
CA SER A 18 13.77 3.41 -3.56
C SER A 18 14.21 4.77 -2.98
N PHE A 19 15.04 4.77 -1.94
CA PHE A 19 15.64 5.98 -1.42
C PHE A 19 16.81 6.44 -2.30
N ALA A 20 17.06 7.76 -2.34
CA ALA A 20 18.24 8.32 -2.97
C ALA A 20 18.93 9.30 -2.02
N LEU A 21 20.24 9.13 -1.85
CA LEU A 21 21.08 9.97 -1.01
C LEU A 21 21.95 10.87 -1.88
N GLN A 22 21.93 12.16 -1.60
CA GLN A 22 22.82 13.14 -2.18
C GLN A 22 23.86 13.56 -1.14
N LEU A 23 25.13 13.42 -1.51
CA LEU A 23 26.29 13.86 -0.74
C LEU A 23 26.90 15.08 -1.41
N ASN A 24 27.02 16.16 -0.65
CA ASN A 24 27.68 17.39 -1.08
C ASN A 24 28.99 17.53 -0.33
N VAL A 25 30.09 17.15 -1.01
CA VAL A 25 31.44 17.15 -0.44
C VAL A 25 32.15 18.46 -0.83
N PRO A 26 32.58 19.29 0.14
CA PRO A 26 33.36 20.48 -0.18
C PRO A 26 34.76 20.06 -0.68
N LEU A 27 35.16 20.55 -1.86
CA LEU A 27 36.48 20.24 -2.46
C LEU A 27 37.59 21.18 -1.98
N THR A 28 37.23 22.25 -1.27
CA THR A 28 38.16 23.13 -0.56
C THR A 28 38.40 22.55 0.84
N GLY A 29 39.62 22.64 1.36
CA GLY A 29 40.22 21.84 2.46
C GLY A 29 39.50 21.70 3.82
N ALA A 30 38.24 22.10 3.95
CA ALA A 30 37.38 21.84 5.09
C ALA A 30 37.02 20.35 5.27
N TYR A 31 36.88 19.56 4.20
CA TYR A 31 36.69 18.11 4.30
C TYR A 31 37.99 17.37 3.96
N PRO A 32 38.37 16.32 4.71
CA PRO A 32 37.71 15.76 5.90
C PRO A 32 38.13 16.41 7.24
N ALA A 33 38.99 17.42 7.22
CA ALA A 33 39.66 17.92 8.42
C ALA A 33 38.75 18.64 9.42
N GLU A 34 37.79 19.43 8.95
CA GLU A 34 37.03 20.41 9.76
C GLU A 34 35.51 20.19 9.69
N LYS A 35 34.99 19.63 8.59
CA LYS A 35 33.55 19.46 8.37
C LYS A 35 33.25 18.13 7.68
N HIS A 36 32.12 17.53 8.04
CA HIS A 36 31.51 16.43 7.28
C HIS A 36 30.88 16.90 5.96
N PRO A 37 30.63 15.97 5.01
CA PRO A 37 29.81 16.25 3.84
C PRO A 37 28.38 16.62 4.26
N ASP A 38 27.75 17.52 3.51
CA ASP A 38 26.33 17.77 3.69
C ASP A 38 25.54 16.63 3.03
N VAL A 39 24.57 16.07 3.75
CA VAL A 39 23.76 14.94 3.30
C VAL A 39 22.30 15.36 3.13
N LEU A 40 21.65 14.82 2.10
CA LEU A 40 20.25 15.06 1.80
C LEU A 40 19.63 13.78 1.23
N VAL A 41 18.41 13.42 1.66
CA VAL A 41 17.67 12.33 1.02
C VAL A 41 16.71 12.93 0.00
N THR A 42 16.99 12.73 -1.28
CA THR A 42 16.29 13.41 -2.38
C THR A 42 15.08 12.65 -2.91
N ALA A 43 15.01 11.35 -2.64
CA ALA A 43 13.90 10.50 -3.09
C ALA A 43 13.61 9.41 -2.05
N GLY A 44 12.37 8.93 -2.06
CA GLY A 44 11.87 7.82 -1.26
C GLY A 44 10.37 7.60 -1.51
N PRO A 45 9.77 6.54 -0.93
CA PRO A 45 8.39 6.15 -1.21
C PRO A 45 7.35 7.10 -0.62
N ASN A 46 7.68 7.77 0.49
CA ASN A 46 6.83 8.77 1.13
C ASN A 46 7.70 9.86 1.80
N ALA A 47 7.20 11.08 1.85
CA ALA A 47 7.86 12.23 2.48
C ALA A 47 8.17 12.00 3.98
N VAL A 48 7.34 11.23 4.69
CA VAL A 48 7.57 10.88 6.10
C VAL A 48 8.85 10.05 6.24
N PHE A 49 8.94 8.92 5.52
CA PHE A 49 10.12 8.06 5.57
C PHE A 49 11.39 8.75 5.04
N VAL A 50 11.26 9.62 4.03
CA VAL A 50 12.39 10.46 3.57
C VAL A 50 12.90 11.36 4.69
N SER A 51 12.00 12.02 5.41
CA SER A 51 12.37 12.95 6.50
C SER A 51 12.98 12.21 7.69
N GLU A 52 12.46 11.03 8.03
CA GLU A 52 13.00 10.18 9.09
C GLU A 52 14.39 9.64 8.73
N LEU A 53 14.54 9.06 7.54
CA LEU A 53 15.83 8.56 7.07
C LEU A 53 16.86 9.68 6.98
N GLU A 54 16.49 10.87 6.48
CA GLU A 54 17.40 12.01 6.42
C GLU A 54 17.87 12.43 7.81
N ARG A 55 16.96 12.50 8.79
CA ARG A 55 17.31 12.84 10.17
C ARG A 55 18.29 11.82 10.75
N ASP A 56 18.05 10.55 10.52
CA ASP A 56 18.85 9.47 11.09
C ASP A 56 20.23 9.40 10.41
N VAL A 57 20.30 9.60 9.10
CA VAL A 57 21.58 9.73 8.36
C VAL A 57 22.35 10.97 8.81
N ARG A 58 21.71 12.14 8.95
CA ARG A 58 22.37 13.36 9.46
C ARG A 58 22.94 13.16 10.86
N ARG A 59 22.21 12.44 11.72
CA ARG A 59 22.68 12.08 13.05
C ARG A 59 23.90 11.17 12.96
N ALA A 60 23.85 10.11 12.17
CA ALA A 60 24.97 9.19 11.98
C ALA A 60 26.22 9.93 11.48
N VAL A 61 26.06 10.85 10.52
CA VAL A 61 27.15 11.71 10.01
C VAL A 61 27.80 12.55 11.11
N SER A 62 27.00 13.10 12.02
CA SER A 62 27.52 13.92 13.13
C SER A 62 28.29 13.12 14.19
N GLU A 63 28.09 11.81 14.22
CA GLU A 63 28.76 10.89 15.15
C GLU A 63 30.09 10.36 14.57
N LEU A 64 30.35 10.56 13.27
CA LEU A 64 31.59 10.14 12.62
C LEU A 64 32.78 11.01 13.05
N PRO A 65 33.99 10.44 13.15
CA PRO A 65 35.18 11.22 13.45
C PRO A 65 35.60 12.13 12.29
N LEU A 66 36.01 13.36 12.61
CA LEU A 66 36.67 14.28 11.68
C LEU A 66 38.15 13.89 11.50
N GLY A 67 38.77 14.43 10.45
CA GLY A 67 40.19 14.23 10.14
C GLY A 67 40.49 13.04 9.24
N GLN A 68 39.48 12.22 8.89
CA GLN A 68 39.63 11.08 7.98
C GLN A 68 38.50 11.01 6.95
N PRO A 69 38.75 10.44 5.76
CA PRO A 69 37.70 10.29 4.75
C PRO A 69 36.66 9.26 5.19
N VAL A 70 35.41 9.71 5.37
CA VAL A 70 34.29 8.90 5.89
C VAL A 70 33.19 8.62 4.86
N LEU A 71 33.38 8.95 3.58
CA LEU A 71 32.31 8.80 2.56
C LEU A 71 31.80 7.37 2.44
N VAL A 72 32.70 6.39 2.47
CA VAL A 72 32.31 4.97 2.34
C VAL A 72 31.53 4.52 3.57
N GLU A 73 32.02 4.86 4.76
CA GLU A 73 31.36 4.53 6.02
C GLU A 73 29.96 5.17 6.11
N LEU A 74 29.85 6.43 5.71
CA LEU A 74 28.58 7.15 5.62
C LEU A 74 27.59 6.44 4.67
N VAL A 75 28.04 6.06 3.47
CA VAL A 75 27.18 5.34 2.52
C VAL A 75 26.74 3.99 3.10
N MET A 76 27.64 3.26 3.76
CA MET A 76 27.30 1.98 4.40
C MET A 76 26.28 2.16 5.53
N GLN A 77 26.45 3.18 6.38
CA GLN A 77 25.48 3.51 7.42
C GLN A 77 24.12 3.92 6.85
N ALA A 78 24.12 4.74 5.80
CA ALA A 78 22.89 5.13 5.12
C ALA A 78 22.18 3.95 4.45
N GLN A 79 22.93 2.99 3.90
CA GLN A 79 22.37 1.74 3.37
C GLN A 79 21.74 0.89 4.48
N ALA A 80 22.40 0.74 5.63
CA ALA A 80 21.85 0.00 6.76
C ALA A 80 20.54 0.64 7.27
N LEU A 81 20.53 1.96 7.46
CA LEU A 81 19.34 2.70 7.87
C LEU A 81 18.21 2.60 6.82
N ALA A 82 18.55 2.62 5.53
CA ALA A 82 17.56 2.46 4.47
C ALA A 82 16.97 1.05 4.40
N GLU A 83 17.73 -0.01 4.72
CA GLU A 83 17.19 -1.37 4.87
C GLU A 83 16.22 -1.46 6.05
N GLU A 84 16.55 -0.84 7.19
CA GLU A 84 15.64 -0.76 8.34
C GLU A 84 14.33 -0.03 7.99
N ALA A 85 14.44 1.12 7.31
CA ALA A 85 13.27 1.87 6.83
C ALA A 85 12.44 1.06 5.84
N LYS A 86 13.08 0.37 4.89
CA LYS A 86 12.41 -0.52 3.94
C LYS A 86 11.63 -1.63 4.66
N ALA A 87 12.24 -2.29 5.64
CA ALA A 87 11.58 -3.33 6.41
C ALA A 87 10.35 -2.81 7.17
N ALA A 88 10.44 -1.58 7.71
CA ALA A 88 9.30 -0.93 8.36
C ALA A 88 8.15 -0.64 7.39
N ILE A 89 8.46 -0.16 6.18
CA ILE A 89 7.48 0.09 5.12
C ILE A 89 6.78 -1.21 4.72
N GLU A 90 7.55 -2.27 4.43
CA GLU A 90 6.99 -3.57 4.03
C GLU A 90 6.09 -4.16 5.12
N ALA A 91 6.46 -3.98 6.40
CA ALA A 91 5.64 -4.41 7.53
C ALA A 91 4.31 -3.62 7.64
N GLU A 92 4.34 -2.31 7.40
CA GLU A 92 3.12 -1.49 7.40
C GLU A 92 2.20 -1.87 6.24
N GLU A 93 2.73 -2.05 5.03
CA GLU A 93 1.97 -2.48 3.86
C GLU A 93 1.33 -3.86 4.07
N ALA A 94 2.08 -4.82 4.64
CA ALA A 94 1.56 -6.13 4.98
C ALA A 94 0.42 -6.07 6.01
N ALA A 95 0.55 -5.21 7.03
CA ALA A 95 -0.49 -5.02 8.04
C ALA A 95 -1.78 -4.43 7.44
N VAL A 96 -1.65 -3.45 6.54
CA VAL A 96 -2.79 -2.85 5.83
C VAL A 96 -3.47 -3.88 4.92
N ALA A 97 -2.70 -4.68 4.19
CA ALA A 97 -3.22 -5.74 3.34
C ALA A 97 -4.00 -6.80 4.16
N ALA A 98 -3.42 -7.26 5.27
CA ALA A 98 -4.07 -8.22 6.17
C ALA A 98 -5.36 -7.66 6.78
N ALA A 99 -5.37 -6.39 7.22
CA ALA A 99 -6.57 -5.74 7.75
C ALA A 99 -7.66 -5.58 6.67
N ALA A 100 -7.27 -5.31 5.42
CA ALA A 100 -8.21 -5.22 4.30
C ALA A 100 -8.85 -6.58 3.98
N GLU A 101 -8.07 -7.67 4.03
CA GLU A 101 -8.60 -9.03 3.85
C GLU A 101 -9.55 -9.43 4.97
N GLN A 102 -9.20 -9.16 6.22
CA GLN A 102 -10.08 -9.41 7.37
C GLN A 102 -11.40 -8.65 7.25
N ARG A 103 -11.38 -7.38 6.81
CA ARG A 103 -12.61 -6.61 6.57
C ARG A 103 -13.46 -7.22 5.46
N LYS A 104 -12.86 -7.70 4.39
CA LYS A 104 -13.59 -8.39 3.29
C LYS A 104 -14.23 -9.67 3.78
N GLN A 105 -13.51 -10.47 4.57
CA GLN A 105 -14.03 -11.71 5.17
C GLN A 105 -15.18 -11.43 6.13
N ALA A 106 -15.00 -10.50 7.07
CA ALA A 106 -16.05 -10.11 8.01
C ALA A 106 -17.31 -9.57 7.30
N HIS A 107 -17.14 -8.81 6.22
CA HIS A 107 -18.27 -8.34 5.41
C HIS A 107 -18.96 -9.49 4.66
N ALA A 108 -18.20 -10.45 4.12
CA ALA A 108 -18.75 -11.63 3.46
C ALA A 108 -19.52 -12.53 4.43
N GLU A 109 -18.98 -12.74 5.64
CA GLU A 109 -19.63 -13.50 6.72
C GLU A 109 -20.91 -12.79 7.19
N ALA A 110 -20.85 -11.48 7.46
CA ALA A 110 -22.04 -10.71 7.83
C ALA A 110 -23.14 -10.77 6.75
N HIS A 111 -22.76 -10.71 5.48
CA HIS A 111 -23.71 -10.85 4.37
C HIS A 111 -24.28 -12.28 4.28
N ALA A 112 -23.48 -13.31 4.50
CA ALA A 112 -23.94 -14.69 4.53
C ALA A 112 -24.93 -14.95 5.68
N SER A 113 -24.62 -14.49 6.89
CA SER A 113 -25.52 -14.62 8.04
C SER A 113 -26.82 -13.85 7.86
N ALA A 114 -26.77 -12.65 7.28
CA ALA A 114 -27.99 -11.88 6.96
C ALA A 114 -28.90 -12.58 5.94
N LEU A 115 -28.31 -13.34 5.00
CA LEU A 115 -29.06 -14.17 4.06
C LEU A 115 -29.74 -15.36 4.74
N GLU A 116 -29.05 -16.02 5.67
CA GLU A 116 -29.55 -17.20 6.39
C GLU A 116 -30.68 -16.86 7.38
N GLU A 117 -30.56 -15.73 8.09
CA GLU A 117 -31.59 -15.21 9.01
C GLU A 117 -32.80 -14.60 8.31
N SER A 118 -32.74 -14.36 6.99
CA SER A 118 -33.91 -13.93 6.25
C SER A 118 -34.90 -15.10 6.10
N ASP A 119 -35.90 -15.16 6.99
CA ASP A 119 -37.18 -15.85 6.77
C ASP A 119 -38.07 -15.06 5.81
N ASP A 120 -37.46 -14.47 4.78
CA ASP A 120 -38.18 -13.78 3.74
C ASP A 120 -38.86 -14.84 2.85
N PRO A 121 -40.19 -14.93 2.80
CA PRO A 121 -40.89 -15.87 1.93
C PRO A 121 -40.61 -15.63 0.44
N ARG A 122 -39.93 -14.53 0.08
CA ARG A 122 -39.43 -14.24 -1.27
C ARG A 122 -38.10 -14.92 -1.58
N TYR A 123 -37.41 -15.49 -0.59
CA TYR A 123 -36.15 -16.17 -0.77
C TYR A 123 -36.34 -17.69 -0.82
N LEU A 124 -36.08 -18.27 -1.99
CA LEU A 124 -36.10 -19.72 -2.19
C LEU A 124 -34.74 -20.28 -1.77
N LYS A 125 -34.58 -20.53 -0.46
CA LYS A 125 -33.33 -20.95 0.20
C LYS A 125 -32.64 -22.11 -0.53
N ASP A 126 -33.39 -23.14 -0.93
CA ASP A 126 -32.86 -24.35 -1.57
C ASP A 126 -32.12 -24.09 -2.89
N HIS A 127 -32.40 -22.96 -3.55
CA HIS A 127 -31.88 -22.65 -4.87
C HIS A 127 -31.20 -21.28 -4.96
N ASN A 128 -31.09 -20.57 -3.83
CA ASN A 128 -30.47 -19.25 -3.73
C ASN A 128 -31.08 -18.24 -4.73
N ILE A 129 -32.43 -18.23 -4.81
CA ILE A 129 -33.20 -17.36 -5.70
C ILE A 129 -33.94 -16.31 -4.87
N PHE A 130 -33.73 -15.05 -5.22
CA PHE A 130 -34.42 -13.88 -4.68
C PHE A 130 -35.55 -13.44 -5.58
N ARG A 131 -36.77 -13.38 -5.05
CA ARG A 131 -37.91 -12.77 -5.72
C ARG A 131 -38.00 -11.30 -5.34
N GLY A 132 -37.86 -10.41 -6.33
CA GLY A 132 -38.06 -8.98 -6.17
C GLY A 132 -39.52 -8.61 -5.94
N GLU A 133 -39.76 -7.35 -5.59
CA GLU A 133 -41.11 -6.83 -5.42
C GLU A 133 -41.88 -6.77 -6.74
N ALA A 134 -43.20 -6.96 -6.65
CA ALA A 134 -44.06 -6.91 -7.81
C ALA A 134 -44.34 -5.46 -8.21
N ILE A 135 -43.98 -5.10 -9.43
CA ILE A 135 -44.31 -3.81 -10.03
C ILE A 135 -45.61 -3.98 -10.83
N ASN A 136 -46.64 -3.23 -10.46
CA ASN A 136 -47.92 -3.22 -11.16
C ASN A 136 -47.97 -2.05 -12.14
N ASP A 137 -48.26 -2.31 -13.42
CA ASP A 137 -48.51 -1.29 -14.44
C ASP A 137 -49.86 -1.56 -15.12
N ARG A 138 -50.85 -0.71 -14.83
CA ARG A 138 -52.25 -0.69 -15.35
C ARG A 138 -52.98 -2.04 -15.39
N LYS A 139 -52.54 -3.00 -16.21
CA LYS A 139 -53.11 -4.35 -16.39
C LYS A 139 -52.06 -5.48 -16.34
N SER A 140 -50.83 -5.16 -16.00
CA SER A 140 -49.70 -6.09 -15.98
C SER A 140 -49.00 -6.05 -14.62
N LYS A 141 -48.49 -7.20 -14.20
CA LYS A 141 -47.71 -7.37 -12.97
C LYS A 141 -46.37 -7.97 -13.37
N PHE A 142 -45.29 -7.27 -13.03
CA PHE A 142 -43.92 -7.67 -13.32
C PHE A 142 -43.23 -8.06 -12.02
N VAL A 143 -42.55 -9.20 -12.02
CA VAL A 143 -41.77 -9.68 -10.88
C VAL A 143 -40.39 -10.09 -11.39
N ALA A 144 -39.35 -9.45 -10.90
CA ALA A 144 -37.98 -9.83 -11.19
C ALA A 144 -37.52 -10.95 -10.23
N HIS A 145 -36.74 -11.90 -10.74
CA HIS A 145 -36.07 -12.89 -9.92
C HIS A 145 -34.57 -12.79 -10.16
N VAL A 146 -33.76 -12.85 -9.10
CA VAL A 146 -32.31 -12.79 -9.14
C VAL A 146 -31.76 -14.05 -8.49
N ALA A 147 -30.78 -14.68 -9.11
CA ALA A 147 -30.10 -15.85 -8.54
C ALA A 147 -28.60 -15.74 -8.80
N VAL A 148 -27.80 -16.08 -7.80
CA VAL A 148 -26.35 -16.17 -7.96
C VAL A 148 -25.99 -17.54 -8.50
N VAL A 149 -25.32 -17.56 -9.66
CA VAL A 149 -24.95 -18.79 -10.37
C VAL A 149 -23.48 -18.77 -10.74
N HIS A 150 -22.83 -19.93 -10.67
CA HIS A 150 -21.40 -20.09 -10.94
C HIS A 150 -21.11 -21.02 -12.14
N ASP A 151 -22.13 -21.74 -12.63
CA ASP A 151 -21.99 -22.73 -13.70
C ASP A 151 -23.30 -22.89 -14.50
N LEU A 152 -23.20 -23.54 -15.67
CA LEU A 152 -24.32 -23.73 -16.60
C LEU A 152 -25.41 -24.67 -16.08
N ASP A 153 -25.05 -25.69 -15.31
CA ASP A 153 -26.03 -26.66 -14.80
C ASP A 153 -26.91 -26.02 -13.73
N ARG A 154 -26.34 -25.14 -12.91
CA ARG A 154 -27.06 -24.34 -11.93
C ARG A 154 -28.04 -23.36 -12.57
N ILE A 155 -27.69 -22.78 -13.73
CA ILE A 155 -28.63 -21.97 -14.52
C ILE A 155 -29.84 -22.79 -14.95
N ARG A 156 -29.62 -24.01 -15.46
CA ARG A 156 -30.71 -24.91 -15.90
C ARG A 156 -31.64 -25.25 -14.74
N THR A 157 -31.07 -25.54 -13.57
CA THR A 157 -31.84 -25.82 -12.34
C THR A 157 -32.68 -24.63 -11.91
N VAL A 158 -32.09 -23.42 -11.83
CA VAL A 158 -32.82 -22.19 -11.49
C VAL A 158 -33.98 -21.94 -12.45
N LEU A 159 -33.77 -22.11 -13.76
CA LEU A 159 -34.83 -21.94 -14.76
C LEU A 159 -35.93 -22.99 -14.64
N ALA A 160 -35.59 -24.25 -14.33
CA ALA A 160 -36.58 -25.30 -14.13
C ALA A 160 -37.49 -24.99 -12.93
N VAL A 161 -36.91 -24.52 -11.83
CA VAL A 161 -37.64 -24.10 -10.62
C VAL A 161 -38.55 -22.92 -10.91
N LEU A 162 -38.02 -21.86 -11.54
CA LEU A 162 -38.81 -20.65 -11.85
C LEU A 162 -40.00 -20.94 -12.77
N ARG A 163 -39.89 -21.94 -13.66
CA ARG A 163 -40.99 -22.37 -14.55
C ARG A 163 -42.09 -23.13 -13.83
N GLN A 164 -41.79 -23.75 -12.69
CA GLN A 164 -42.78 -24.49 -11.89
C GLN A 164 -43.56 -23.56 -10.93
N GLN A 165 -43.14 -22.31 -10.79
CA GLN A 165 -43.84 -21.36 -9.93
C GLN A 165 -45.14 -20.86 -10.57
N PRO A 166 -46.23 -20.72 -9.77
CA PRO A 166 -47.47 -20.14 -10.25
C PRO A 166 -47.26 -18.66 -10.63
N ARG A 167 -47.83 -18.27 -11.78
CA ARG A 167 -47.78 -16.90 -12.31
C ARG A 167 -48.66 -15.93 -11.50
#